data_AF-K7EII3-F1
#
_entry.id   AF-K7EII3-F1
#
_cell.length_a   1.000
_cell.length_b   1.000
_cell.length_c   1.000
_cell.angle_alpha   90.00
_cell.angle_beta   90.00
_cell.angle_gamma   90.00
#
_symmetry.space_group_name_H-M   'P 1'
#
loop_
_entity.id
_entity.type
_entity.pdbx_description
1 polymer ?
#
loop_
_entity_poly.entity_id
_entity_poly.type
_entity_poly.pdbx_seq_one_letter_code
_entity_poly.pdbx_strand_id
1 'polypeptide(L)'
;CHNVTPVYESRAGVTEETEFAEADQDFSDENRTYQASSPDEVALVQWTESVGLTLVSRDLTSMQLKTPSGQVLSFCILQLFPFTSESKRMGVIVRDESTAEITFYMKGADVAMSPIVQYNDWLEEERSLFQFLNRRREETQLLDA
;
A
#
# COMPACT_ATOMS: atom_id res chain seq x y z
N CYS A 1 -10.09 8.25 -0.94
CA CYS A 1 -9.20 7.08 -0.86
C CYS A 1 -10.03 5.84 -0.79
N HIS A 2 -9.78 4.92 -1.70
CA HIS A 2 -10.51 3.68 -1.88
C HIS A 2 -9.53 2.51 -1.65
N ASN A 3 -10.07 1.32 -1.37
CA ASN A 3 -9.23 0.16 -1.10
C ASN A 3 -8.57 -0.30 -2.41
N VAL A 4 -7.29 -0.67 -2.35
CA VAL A 4 -6.57 -1.34 -3.45
C VAL A 4 -6.73 -2.84 -3.27
N THR A 5 -7.20 -3.53 -4.30
CA THR A 5 -7.36 -4.99 -4.32
C THR A 5 -6.46 -5.59 -5.38
N PRO A 6 -5.59 -6.57 -5.05
CA PRO A 6 -4.83 -7.32 -6.03
C PRO A 6 -5.78 -8.23 -6.84
N VAL A 7 -5.60 -8.25 -8.15
CA VAL A 7 -6.35 -9.06 -9.10
C VAL A 7 -5.36 -9.95 -9.84
N TYR A 8 -5.66 -11.24 -9.87
CA TYR A 8 -4.85 -12.25 -10.52
C TYR A 8 -5.55 -12.69 -11.80
N GLU A 9 -4.90 -12.50 -12.94
CA GLU A 9 -5.39 -13.15 -14.15
C GLU A 9 -5.07 -14.65 -14.07
N SER A 10 -5.98 -15.50 -14.54
CA SER A 10 -5.70 -16.92 -14.69
C SER A 10 -5.03 -17.10 -16.04
N ARG A 11 -3.87 -17.76 -16.13
CA ARG A 11 -3.41 -18.31 -17.42
C ARG A 11 -4.37 -19.42 -17.84
N ALA A 12 -5.50 -19.06 -18.45
CA ALA A 12 -6.35 -19.99 -19.16
C ALA A 12 -5.64 -20.37 -20.46
N GLY A 13 -4.85 -21.45 -20.42
CA GLY A 13 -4.38 -22.10 -21.65
C GLY A 13 -3.02 -22.78 -21.55
N VAL A 14 -2.95 -23.94 -20.90
CA VAL A 14 -2.24 -25.12 -21.45
C VAL A 14 -3.04 -26.35 -21.05
N THR A 15 -3.78 -26.92 -22.00
CA THR A 15 -4.27 -28.30 -21.92
C THR A 15 -3.16 -29.19 -22.45
N GLU A 16 -2.53 -30.00 -21.61
CA GLU A 16 -2.22 -31.41 -21.85
C GLU A 16 -1.51 -32.02 -20.62
N GLU A 17 -2.31 -32.76 -19.86
CA GLU A 17 -2.02 -33.98 -19.10
C GLU A 17 -0.61 -34.18 -18.50
N THR A 18 -0.46 -33.98 -17.19
CA THR A 18 0.15 -34.99 -16.30
C THR A 18 -0.30 -34.77 -14.85
N GLU A 19 -0.78 -35.83 -14.21
CA GLU A 19 -1.20 -35.88 -12.80
C GLU A 19 -0.01 -35.74 -11.82
N PHE A 20 -0.34 -35.43 -10.56
CA PHE A 20 0.50 -35.40 -9.34
C PHE A 20 1.37 -34.15 -9.11
N ALA A 21 0.88 -33.22 -8.29
CA ALA A 21 1.50 -32.80 -7.02
C ALA A 21 0.83 -31.52 -6.48
N GLU A 22 0.56 -31.56 -5.17
CA GLU A 22 0.39 -30.47 -4.19
C GLU A 22 0.15 -29.06 -4.74
N ALA A 23 -1.04 -28.53 -4.44
CA ALA A 23 -1.45 -27.16 -4.74
C ALA A 23 -0.68 -26.15 -3.85
N ASP A 24 0.61 -25.99 -4.11
CA ASP A 24 1.27 -24.71 -3.87
C ASP A 24 0.69 -23.75 -4.90
N GLN A 25 -0.24 -22.90 -4.45
CA GLN A 25 -0.67 -21.74 -5.23
C GLN A 25 0.54 -20.84 -5.38
N ASP A 26 1.25 -21.01 -6.49
CA ASP A 26 2.36 -20.18 -6.86
C ASP A 26 1.79 -18.77 -7.12
N PHE A 27 1.87 -17.91 -6.10
CA PHE A 27 1.61 -16.48 -6.21
C PHE A 27 2.74 -15.85 -7.04
N SER A 28 2.89 -16.30 -8.29
CA SER A 28 3.88 -15.77 -9.22
C SER A 28 3.55 -14.30 -9.45
N ASP A 29 4.47 -13.42 -9.05
CA ASP A 29 4.31 -11.95 -9.13
C ASP A 29 4.06 -11.48 -10.58
N GLU A 30 4.35 -12.32 -11.59
CA GLU A 30 4.18 -12.04 -13.02
C GLU A 30 2.73 -11.86 -13.53
N ASN A 31 1.70 -12.19 -12.74
CA ASN A 31 0.30 -12.06 -13.20
C ASN A 31 -0.61 -11.26 -12.27
N ARG A 32 -0.02 -10.38 -11.45
CA ARG A 32 -0.75 -9.55 -10.50
C ARG A 32 -0.96 -8.15 -11.06
N THR A 33 -2.21 -7.70 -11.03
CA THR A 33 -2.59 -6.32 -11.31
C THR A 33 -3.29 -5.73 -10.08
N TYR A 34 -3.29 -4.40 -9.93
CA TYR A 34 -3.94 -3.73 -8.80
C TYR A 34 -5.11 -2.89 -9.27
N GLN A 35 -6.23 -3.01 -8.57
CA GLN A 35 -7.43 -2.20 -8.83
C GLN A 35 -7.75 -1.35 -7.61
N ALA A 36 -7.98 -0.07 -7.85
CA ALA A 36 -8.48 0.87 -6.85
C ALA A 36 -9.30 1.96 -7.54
N SER A 37 -10.09 2.71 -6.79
CA SER A 37 -10.89 3.78 -7.39
C SER A 37 -10.11 5.08 -7.61
N SER A 38 -8.81 5.12 -7.27
CA SER A 38 -7.90 6.22 -7.62
C SER A 38 -6.60 5.68 -8.23
N PRO A 39 -6.10 6.25 -9.34
CA PRO A 39 -4.85 5.83 -9.97
C PRO A 39 -3.62 6.07 -9.07
N ASP A 40 -3.66 7.10 -8.21
CA ASP A 40 -2.56 7.38 -7.28
C ASP A 40 -2.34 6.23 -6.29
N GLU A 41 -3.42 5.56 -5.88
CA GLU A 41 -3.35 4.44 -4.93
C GLU A 41 -2.79 3.19 -5.58
N VAL A 42 -3.09 2.97 -6.86
CA VAL A 42 -2.49 1.90 -7.66
C VAL A 42 -0.99 2.13 -7.83
N ALA A 43 -0.59 3.34 -8.20
CA ALA A 43 0.83 3.69 -8.40
C ALA A 43 1.66 3.50 -7.12
N LEU A 44 1.11 3.86 -5.95
CA LEU A 44 1.76 3.63 -4.67
C LEU A 44 1.99 2.15 -4.38
N VAL A 45 0.98 1.30 -4.62
CA VAL A 45 1.11 -0.15 -4.36
C VAL A 45 2.05 -0.83 -5.36
N GLN A 46 2.03 -0.41 -6.62
CA GLN A 46 3.00 -0.85 -7.64
C GLN A 46 4.43 -0.48 -7.26
N TRP A 47 4.63 0.73 -6.73
CA TRP A 47 5.95 1.12 -6.24
C TRP A 47 6.37 0.29 -5.03
N THR A 48 5.47 0.00 -4.07
CA THR A 48 5.81 -0.87 -2.94
C THR A 48 6.22 -2.27 -3.38
N GLU A 49 5.57 -2.80 -4.42
CA GLU A 49 5.96 -4.07 -5.03
C GLU A 49 7.36 -3.99 -5.65
N SER A 50 7.72 -2.89 -6.33
CA SER A 50 9.06 -2.71 -6.90
C SER A 50 10.19 -2.67 -5.86
N VAL A 51 9.88 -2.31 -4.61
CA VAL A 51 10.83 -2.34 -3.48
C VAL A 51 10.76 -3.64 -2.68
N GLY A 52 9.98 -4.62 -3.15
CA GLY A 52 9.85 -5.96 -2.59
C GLY A 52 8.78 -6.13 -1.52
N LEU A 53 7.91 -5.13 -1.30
CA LEU A 53 6.76 -5.23 -0.40
C LEU A 53 5.48 -5.37 -1.22
N THR A 54 5.00 -6.59 -1.35
CA THR A 54 3.91 -6.91 -2.29
C THR A 54 2.59 -7.15 -1.58
N LEU A 55 1.51 -6.51 -2.03
CA LEU A 55 0.16 -6.79 -1.54
C LEU A 55 -0.37 -8.08 -2.17
N VAL A 56 -0.47 -9.15 -1.38
CA VAL A 56 -0.87 -10.49 -1.84
C VAL A 56 -2.39 -10.64 -1.86
N SER A 57 -3.05 -10.28 -0.78
CA SER A 57 -4.50 -10.38 -0.71
C SER A 57 -5.07 -9.25 0.14
N ARG A 58 -6.31 -8.87 -0.18
CA ARG A 58 -7.00 -7.79 0.49
C ARG A 58 -8.50 -8.02 0.42
N ASP A 59 -9.09 -8.34 1.58
CA ASP A 59 -10.55 -8.48 1.75
C ASP A 59 -11.12 -7.33 2.58
N LEU A 60 -12.38 -7.39 3.01
CA LEU A 60 -12.92 -6.35 3.90
C LEU A 60 -12.32 -6.43 5.32
N THR A 61 -11.94 -7.62 5.77
CA THR A 61 -11.50 -7.91 7.15
C THR A 61 -10.07 -8.39 7.27
N SER A 62 -9.36 -8.62 6.16
CA SER A 62 -8.00 -9.16 6.17
C SER A 62 -7.13 -8.57 5.05
N MET A 63 -5.83 -8.64 5.25
CA MET A 63 -4.81 -8.22 4.29
C MET A 63 -3.56 -9.09 4.45
N GLN A 64 -2.93 -9.48 3.35
CA GLN A 64 -1.65 -10.18 3.38
C GLN A 64 -0.61 -9.41 2.58
N LEU A 65 0.58 -9.24 3.17
CA LEU A 65 1.73 -8.59 2.57
C LEU A 65 2.89 -9.58 2.47
N LYS A 66 3.57 -9.63 1.33
CA LYS A 66 4.81 -10.39 1.16
C LYS A 66 5.98 -9.43 1.33
N THR A 67 6.89 -9.75 2.24
CA THR A 67 8.12 -8.97 2.47
C THR A 67 9.17 -9.30 1.41
N PRO A 68 10.22 -8.46 1.27
CA PRO A 68 11.35 -8.77 0.37
C PRO A 68 12.09 -10.05 0.77
N SER A 69 11.96 -10.49 2.03
CA SER A 69 12.51 -11.75 2.54
C SER A 69 11.66 -12.98 2.18
N GLY A 70 10.52 -12.79 1.49
CA GLY A 70 9.59 -13.86 1.11
C GLY A 70 8.60 -14.27 2.20
N GLN A 71 8.61 -13.60 3.36
CA GLN A 71 7.66 -13.87 4.43
C GLN A 71 6.29 -13.24 4.11
N VAL A 72 5.22 -14.00 4.32
CA VAL A 72 3.86 -13.48 4.22
C VAL A 72 3.38 -13.04 5.61
N LEU A 73 3.07 -11.76 5.74
CA LEU A 73 2.51 -11.13 6.93
C LEU A 73 0.99 -11.02 6.77
N SER A 74 0.26 -11.60 7.71
CA SER A 74 -1.21 -11.55 7.75
C SER A 74 -1.70 -10.52 8.76
N PHE A 75 -2.60 -9.65 8.31
CA PHE A 75 -3.20 -8.61 9.11
C PHE A 75 -4.73 -8.75 9.09
N CYS A 76 -5.33 -8.71 10.27
CA CYS A 76 -6.76 -8.56 10.47
C CYS A 76 -7.12 -7.07 10.50
N ILE A 77 -8.16 -6.67 9.79
CA ILE A 77 -8.66 -5.30 9.79
C ILE A 77 -9.84 -5.21 10.72
N LEU A 78 -9.64 -4.47 11.81
CA LEU A 78 -10.65 -4.32 12.86
C LEU A 78 -11.64 -3.21 12.51
N GLN A 79 -11.14 -2.10 11.97
CA GLN A 79 -11.99 -0.95 11.64
C GLN A 79 -11.37 -0.10 10.53
N LEU A 80 -12.22 0.34 9.59
CA LEU A 80 -11.88 1.33 8.57
C LEU A 80 -12.57 2.66 8.89
N PHE A 81 -11.83 3.75 8.76
CA PHE A 81 -12.32 5.12 8.85
C PHE A 81 -12.17 5.77 7.46
N PRO A 82 -13.26 5.81 6.68
CA PRO A 82 -13.20 6.30 5.31
C PRO A 82 -12.83 7.78 5.25
N PHE A 83 -12.29 8.19 4.10
CA PHE A 83 -12.02 9.59 3.84
C PHE A 83 -13.32 10.39 3.80
N THR A 84 -13.36 11.52 4.51
CA THR A 84 -14.44 12.51 4.40
C THR A 84 -13.87 13.87 4.07
N SER A 85 -14.61 14.69 3.32
CA SER A 85 -14.18 16.07 3.00
C SER A 85 -14.06 16.95 4.23
N GLU A 86 -14.78 16.62 5.30
CA GLU A 86 -14.71 17.28 6.61
C GLU A 86 -13.43 16.92 7.36
N SER A 87 -13.11 15.62 7.48
CA SER A 87 -11.93 15.16 8.21
C SER A 87 -10.63 15.37 7.42
N LYS A 88 -10.69 15.36 6.08
CA LYS A 88 -9.54 15.32 5.15
C LYS A 88 -8.51 14.24 5.51
N ARG A 89 -8.98 13.16 6.15
CA ARG A 89 -8.18 12.09 6.75
C ARG A 89 -8.86 10.74 6.53
N MET A 90 -8.06 9.69 6.41
CA MET A 90 -8.45 8.29 6.33
C MET A 90 -7.64 7.50 7.35
N GLY A 91 -8.27 6.56 8.04
CA GLY A 91 -7.59 5.71 9.03
C GLY A 91 -7.99 4.24 8.93
N VAL A 92 -7.15 3.37 9.47
CA VAL A 92 -7.40 1.94 9.58
C VAL A 92 -6.79 1.40 10.87
N ILE A 93 -7.54 0.58 11.60
CA ILE A 93 -7.03 -0.20 12.72
C ILE A 93 -6.77 -1.61 12.20
N VAL A 94 -5.52 -2.04 12.27
CA VAL A 94 -5.09 -3.38 11.90
C VAL A 94 -4.54 -4.11 13.11
N ARG A 95 -4.66 -5.44 13.09
CA ARG A 95 -4.05 -6.34 14.04
C ARG A 95 -3.16 -7.31 13.28
N ASP A 96 -1.90 -7.37 13.65
CA ASP A 96 -0.98 -8.40 13.16
C ASP A 96 -1.38 -9.75 13.77
N GLU A 97 -1.61 -10.76 12.93
CA GLU A 97 -2.02 -12.09 13.39
C GLU A 97 -0.89 -12.85 14.09
N SER A 98 0.36 -12.55 13.78
CA SER A 98 1.54 -13.22 14.34
C SER A 98 1.92 -12.70 15.72
N THR A 99 1.90 -11.37 15.90
CA THR A 99 2.29 -10.71 17.16
C THR A 99 1.09 -10.37 18.04
N ALA A 100 -0.14 -10.43 17.50
CA ALA A 100 -1.36 -9.92 18.10
C ALA A 100 -1.34 -8.40 18.39
N GLU A 101 -0.35 -7.66 17.89
CA GLU A 101 -0.22 -6.22 18.06
C GLU A 101 -1.31 -5.49 17.26
N ILE A 102 -1.90 -4.46 17.88
CA ILE A 102 -2.93 -3.63 17.26
C ILE A 102 -2.35 -2.26 16.97
N THR A 103 -2.37 -1.88 15.69
CA THR A 103 -1.79 -0.63 15.20
C THR A 103 -2.83 0.19 14.46
N PHE A 104 -2.87 1.48 14.76
CA PHE A 104 -3.73 2.43 14.07
C PHE A 104 -2.90 3.25 13.07
N TYR A 105 -3.21 3.12 11.79
CA TYR A 105 -2.62 3.90 10.71
C TYR A 105 -3.58 5.00 10.27
N MET A 106 -3.05 6.20 10.02
CA MET A 106 -3.82 7.33 9.50
C MET A 106 -3.01 8.06 8.43
N LYS A 107 -3.68 8.41 7.32
CA LYS A 107 -3.16 9.32 6.29
C LYS A 107 -4.13 10.48 6.06
N GLY A 108 -3.64 11.67 5.80
CA GLY A 108 -4.48 12.84 5.53
C GLY A 108 -3.68 14.09 5.21
N ALA A 109 -4.37 15.19 4.95
CA ALA A 109 -3.74 16.47 4.63
C ALA A 109 -2.93 17.02 5.82
N ASP A 110 -1.79 17.67 5.54
CA ASP A 110 -0.89 18.21 6.57
C ASP A 110 -1.60 19.10 7.60
N VAL A 111 -2.50 19.97 7.14
CA VAL A 111 -3.27 20.88 8.00
C VAL A 111 -4.17 20.11 8.98
N ALA A 112 -4.65 18.94 8.57
CA ALA A 112 -5.50 18.08 9.38
C ALA A 112 -4.68 17.14 10.28
N MET A 113 -3.46 16.77 9.89
CA MET A 113 -2.58 15.88 10.68
C MET A 113 -1.78 16.65 11.74
N SER A 114 -1.36 17.88 11.44
CA SER A 114 -0.50 18.71 12.30
C SER A 114 -0.95 18.85 13.77
N PRO A 115 -2.25 18.98 14.11
CA PRO A 115 -2.66 19.10 15.51
C PRO A 115 -2.76 17.76 16.27
N ILE A 116 -2.67 16.61 15.60
CA ILE A 116 -2.86 15.27 16.21
C ILE A 116 -1.52 14.55 16.41
N VAL A 117 -0.54 14.84 15.57
CA VAL A 117 0.78 14.21 15.64
C VAL A 117 1.56 14.82 16.81
N GLN A 118 2.05 13.98 17.71
CA GLN A 118 3.01 14.44 18.72
C GLN A 118 4.28 14.92 18.01
N TYR A 119 4.78 16.07 18.45
CA TYR A 119 5.98 16.68 17.89
C TYR A 119 7.16 15.69 17.98
N ASN A 120 7.70 15.30 16.82
CA ASN A 120 8.93 14.54 16.69
C ASN A 120 9.85 15.35 15.77
N ASP A 121 11.07 15.66 16.21
CA ASP A 121 12.02 16.52 15.48
C ASP A 121 12.27 16.07 14.03
N TRP A 122 12.10 14.78 13.74
CA TRP A 122 12.23 14.19 12.42
C TRP A 122 11.20 14.71 11.38
N LEU A 123 10.01 15.15 11.83
CA LEU A 123 8.93 15.65 10.96
C LEU A 123 9.26 17.01 10.32
N GLU A 124 10.11 17.84 10.92
CA GLU A 124 10.52 19.12 10.32
C GLU A 124 11.62 18.97 9.27
N GLU A 125 12.54 18.02 9.47
CA GLU A 125 13.61 17.73 8.52
C GLU A 125 13.03 17.22 7.20
N GLU A 126 12.05 16.31 7.23
CA GLU A 126 11.38 15.81 6.02
C GLU A 126 10.51 16.88 5.34
N ARG A 127 9.82 17.75 6.10
CA ARG A 127 9.07 18.88 5.52
C ARG A 127 9.98 19.84 4.76
N SER A 128 11.17 20.10 5.30
CA SER A 128 12.18 20.95 4.65
C SER A 128 12.79 20.27 3.42
N LEU A 129 13.07 18.97 3.49
CA LEU A 129 13.61 18.19 2.38
C LEU A 129 12.59 18.04 1.25
N PHE A 130 11.31 17.83 1.56
CA PHE A 130 10.24 17.72 0.58
C PHE A 130 9.93 19.07 -0.09
N GLN A 131 9.94 20.18 0.67
CA GLN A 131 9.87 21.53 0.08
C GLN A 131 11.10 21.85 -0.78
N PHE A 132 12.29 21.43 -0.37
CA PHE A 132 13.52 21.61 -1.14
C PHE A 132 13.52 20.79 -2.44
N LEU A 133 13.07 19.54 -2.40
CA LEU A 133 12.94 18.68 -3.58
C LEU A 133 11.85 19.16 -4.53
N ASN A 134 10.71 19.66 -4.02
CA ASN A 134 9.68 20.26 -4.86
C ASN A 134 10.18 21.55 -5.54
N ARG A 135 10.94 22.40 -4.84
CA ARG A 135 11.57 23.59 -5.44
C ARG A 135 12.57 23.21 -6.56
N ARG A 136 13.37 22.15 -6.37
CA ARG A 136 14.28 21.64 -7.41
C ARG A 136 13.55 21.06 -8.62
N ARG A 137 12.39 20.42 -8.42
CA ARG A 137 11.56 19.90 -9.52
C ARG A 137 10.98 21.03 -10.38
N GLU A 138 10.58 22.14 -9.77
CA GLU A 138 10.08 23.33 -10.49
C GLU A 138 11.21 24.06 -11.25
N GLU A 139 12.42 24.17 -10.68
CA GLU A 139 13.57 24.77 -11.36
C GLU A 139 14.05 23.96 -12.57
N THR A 140 13.90 22.63 -12.56
CA THR A 140 14.33 21.76 -13.67
C THR A 140 13.34 21.83 -14.85
N GLN A 141 12.05 22.07 -14.62
CA GLN A 141 11.05 22.23 -15.69
C GLN A 141 11.14 23.59 -16.42
N LEU A 142 11.82 24.58 -15.85
CA LEU A 142 12.04 25.89 -16.47
C LEU A 142 13.28 25.95 -17.37
N LEU A 143 14.16 24.93 -17.32
CA LEU A 143 15.37 24.86 -18.14
C LEU A 143 15.19 24.06 -19.44
N ASP A 144 14.07 23.35 -19.58
CA ASP A 144 13.72 22.52 -20.76
C ASP A 144 12.60 23.16 -21.63
N ALA A 145 12.31 24.45 -21.46
CA ALA A 145 11.36 25.23 -22.27
C ALA A 145 12.06 26.41 -22.98
#